data_AF-A0AAE9GXT3-F1
#
_entry.id   AF-A0AAE9GXT3-F1
#
_cell.length_a   1.000
_cell.length_b   1.000
_cell.length_c   1.000
_cell.angle_alpha   90.00
_cell.angle_beta   90.00
_cell.angle_gamma   90.00
#
_symmetry.space_group_name_H-M   'P 1'
#
loop_
_entity.id
_entity.type
_entity.pdbx_description
1 polymer ?
#
loop_
_entity_poly.entity_id
_entity_poly.type
_entity_poly.pdbx_seq_one_letter_code
_entity_poly.pdbx_strand_id
1 'polypeptide(L)'
;MNKYTVDFKYQAVMHYYRIRSQQLTADAFRMSRTHLRRWIAAYEQGGLAALEHPQAMADKKTNPFIADKPDKEKTQDELLQEVGYLRAEVAYLKKLEALFPQKTATPKKRKSSKH
;
A
#
# COMPACT_ATOMS: atom_id res chain seq x y z
N MET A 1 12.73 -22.48 5.40
CA MET A 1 12.08 -22.92 6.65
C MET A 1 11.53 -21.70 7.38
N ASN A 2 10.25 -21.70 7.74
CA ASN A 2 9.65 -20.60 8.50
C ASN A 2 10.22 -20.62 9.92
N LYS A 3 10.80 -19.52 10.41
CA LYS A 3 11.46 -19.45 11.73
C LYS A 3 10.49 -19.64 12.91
N TYR A 4 9.19 -19.46 12.66
CA TYR A 4 8.15 -19.49 13.69
C TYR A 4 7.02 -20.44 13.26
N THR A 5 6.58 -21.29 14.18
CA THR A 5 5.41 -22.16 14.01
C THR A 5 4.14 -21.32 13.96
N VAL A 6 3.09 -21.86 13.34
CA VAL A 6 1.78 -21.19 13.26
C VAL A 6 1.23 -20.89 14.65
N ASP A 7 1.30 -21.88 15.54
CA ASP A 7 0.85 -21.76 16.92
C ASP A 7 1.56 -20.60 17.65
N PHE A 8 2.88 -20.48 17.50
CA PHE A 8 3.63 -19.37 18.09
C PHE A 8 3.15 -18.00 17.57
N LYS A 9 2.89 -17.89 16.26
CA LYS A 9 2.36 -16.66 15.67
C LYS A 9 0.97 -16.33 16.22
N TYR A 10 0.11 -17.34 16.32
CA TYR A 10 -1.25 -17.19 16.83
C TYR A 10 -1.24 -16.72 18.29
N GLN A 11 -0.42 -17.33 19.15
CA GLN A 11 -0.26 -16.92 20.54
C GLN A 11 0.22 -15.48 20.67
N ALA A 12 1.19 -15.05 19.87
CA ALA A 12 1.68 -13.67 19.86
C ALA A 12 0.58 -12.68 19.46
N VAL A 13 -0.24 -13.02 18.45
CA VAL A 13 -1.38 -12.19 18.01
C VAL A 13 -2.47 -12.14 19.10
N MET A 14 -2.80 -13.26 19.73
CA MET A 14 -3.78 -13.29 20.84
C MET A 14 -3.30 -12.46 22.04
N HIS A 15 -2.01 -12.54 22.38
CA HIS A 15 -1.42 -11.72 23.44
C HIS A 15 -1.52 -10.22 23.12
N TYR A 16 -1.30 -9.84 21.86
CA TYR A 16 -1.55 -8.47 21.41
C TYR A 16 -3.00 -8.04 21.63
N TYR A 17 -4.00 -8.88 21.33
CA TYR A 17 -5.40 -8.51 21.55
C TYR A 17 -5.76 -8.30 23.03
N ARG A 18 -5.03 -8.94 23.95
CA ARG A 18 -5.22 -8.76 25.40
C ARG A 18 -4.61 -7.46 25.92
N ILE A 19 -3.41 -7.09 25.46
CA ILE A 19 -2.63 -5.95 26.02
C ILE A 19 -2.74 -4.70 25.14
N ARG A 20 -3.11 -4.84 23.86
CA ARG A 20 -3.21 -3.78 22.85
C ARG A 20 -1.92 -2.97 22.64
N SER A 21 -0.77 -3.52 23.04
CA SER A 21 0.55 -2.93 22.81
C SER A 21 1.44 -3.86 21.99
N GLN A 22 1.90 -3.37 20.84
CA GLN A 22 2.82 -4.11 19.96
C GLN A 22 4.22 -4.24 20.56
N GLN A 23 4.69 -3.21 21.28
CA GLN A 23 6.03 -3.20 21.87
C GLN A 23 6.13 -4.23 23.00
N LEU A 24 5.20 -4.17 23.96
CA LEU A 24 5.18 -5.11 25.09
C LEU A 24 5.00 -6.57 24.64
N THR A 25 4.20 -6.79 23.60
CA THR A 25 4.02 -8.13 23.03
C THR A 25 5.28 -8.62 22.31
N ALA A 26 5.95 -7.75 21.54
CA ALA A 26 7.20 -8.10 20.88
C ALA A 26 8.30 -8.44 21.90
N ASP A 27 8.39 -7.69 23.01
CA ASP A 27 9.35 -7.91 24.08
C ASP A 27 9.06 -9.22 24.84
N ALA A 28 7.78 -9.50 25.16
CA ALA A 28 7.35 -10.73 25.81
C ALA A 28 7.69 -11.99 24.99
N PHE A 29 7.53 -11.91 23.66
CA PHE A 29 7.81 -13.01 22.74
C PHE A 29 9.24 -12.98 22.17
N ARG A 30 10.09 -12.04 22.64
CA ARG A 30 11.46 -11.82 22.16
C ARG A 30 11.58 -11.80 20.64
N MET A 31 10.66 -11.11 19.98
CA MET A 31 10.55 -11.07 18.54
C MET A 31 10.57 -9.63 18.00
N SER A 32 10.81 -9.49 16.69
CA SER A 32 10.73 -8.17 16.06
C SER A 32 9.29 -7.67 16.05
N ARG A 33 9.09 -6.44 16.50
CA ARG A 33 7.80 -5.71 16.37
C ARG A 33 7.30 -5.69 14.92
N THR A 34 8.19 -5.65 13.93
CA THR A 34 7.83 -5.69 12.51
C THR A 34 7.18 -7.02 12.12
N HIS A 35 7.67 -8.14 12.65
CA HIS A 35 7.04 -9.45 12.41
C HIS A 35 5.66 -9.53 13.06
N LEU A 36 5.56 -9.07 14.31
CA LEU A 36 4.28 -9.06 15.03
C LEU A 36 3.23 -8.24 14.26
N ARG A 37 3.60 -7.04 13.78
CA ARG A 37 2.71 -6.19 12.99
C ARG A 37 2.21 -6.89 11.72
N ARG A 38 3.08 -7.63 11.03
CA ARG A 38 2.70 -8.40 9.83
C ARG A 38 1.74 -9.53 10.17
N TRP A 39 1.95 -10.23 11.28
CA TRP A 39 1.07 -11.32 11.70
C TRP A 39 -0.30 -10.82 12.16
N ILE A 40 -0.37 -9.70 12.87
CA ILE A 40 -1.65 -9.07 13.22
C ILE A 40 -2.44 -8.73 11.96
N ALA A 41 -1.81 -8.06 10.99
CA ALA A 41 -2.46 -7.72 9.72
C ALA A 41 -2.93 -8.96 8.94
N ALA A 42 -2.11 -10.01 8.86
CA ALA A 42 -2.50 -11.25 8.21
C ALA A 42 -3.69 -11.91 8.91
N TYR A 43 -3.69 -11.95 10.25
CA TYR A 43 -4.77 -12.51 11.04
C TYR A 43 -6.09 -11.73 10.89
N GLU A 44 -6.03 -10.40 10.80
CA GLU A 44 -7.21 -9.55 10.53
C GLU A 44 -7.81 -9.77 9.15
N GLN A 45 -6.99 -10.13 8.15
CA GLN A 45 -7.43 -10.35 6.78
C GLN A 45 -8.00 -11.75 6.54
N GLY A 46 -7.38 -12.78 7.12
CA GLY A 46 -7.73 -14.17 6.81
C GLY A 46 -7.58 -15.16 7.97
N GLY A 47 -7.57 -14.66 9.20
CA GLY A 47 -7.54 -15.49 10.41
C GLY A 47 -6.31 -16.39 10.49
N LEU A 48 -6.51 -17.63 10.96
CA LEU A 48 -5.42 -18.58 11.17
C LEU A 48 -4.76 -19.02 9.85
N ALA A 49 -5.56 -19.22 8.79
CA ALA A 49 -5.05 -19.65 7.48
C ALA A 49 -4.03 -18.66 6.90
N ALA A 50 -4.25 -17.35 7.10
CA ALA A 50 -3.33 -16.29 6.68
C ALA A 50 -2.02 -16.24 7.51
N LEU A 51 -2.00 -16.81 8.73
CA LEU A 51 -0.77 -16.96 9.52
C LEU A 51 0.09 -18.16 9.06
N GLU A 52 -0.56 -19.20 8.55
CA GLU A 52 0.09 -20.40 7.98
C GLU A 52 0.75 -20.08 6.65
N HIS A 53 -0.04 -19.47 5.77
CA HIS A 53 0.37 -19.01 4.46
C HIS A 53 0.34 -17.49 4.48
N PRO A 54 1.43 -16.81 4.91
CA PRO A 54 1.56 -15.40 4.66
C PRO A 54 1.64 -15.23 3.15
N GLN A 55 0.48 -15.16 2.48
CA GLN A 55 0.38 -14.61 1.15
C GLN A 55 1.10 -13.27 1.27
N ALA A 56 2.14 -13.12 0.43
CA ALA A 56 2.93 -11.92 0.41
C ALA A 56 1.96 -10.74 0.49
N MET A 57 2.23 -9.78 1.38
CA MET A 57 1.55 -8.48 1.46
C MET A 57 1.86 -7.68 0.19
N ALA A 58 1.45 -8.27 -0.92
CA ALA A 58 1.50 -7.88 -2.29
C ALA A 58 0.13 -8.29 -2.83
N ASP A 59 -0.93 -7.84 -2.15
CA ASP A 59 -1.88 -7.02 -2.87
C ASP A 59 -1.08 -5.85 -3.46
N LYS A 60 -0.31 -6.14 -4.51
CA LYS A 60 -0.20 -5.19 -5.59
C LYS A 60 -1.67 -4.91 -5.86
N LYS A 61 -2.12 -3.68 -5.63
CA LYS A 61 -3.34 -3.21 -6.25
C LYS A 61 -3.05 -3.26 -7.75
N THR A 62 -3.05 -4.46 -8.32
CA THR A 62 -3.08 -4.68 -9.76
C THR A 62 -4.42 -4.10 -10.13
N ASN A 63 -4.36 -2.98 -10.82
CA ASN A 63 -5.54 -2.42 -11.42
C ASN A 63 -6.21 -3.54 -12.23
N PRO A 64 -7.48 -3.91 -11.96
CA PRO A 64 -8.16 -4.96 -12.70
C PRO A 64 -8.23 -4.68 -14.21
N PHE A 65 -7.99 -3.42 -14.61
CA PHE A 65 -7.95 -2.97 -16.00
C PHE A 65 -6.53 -2.94 -16.62
N ILE A 66 -5.48 -3.30 -15.87
CA ILE A 66 -4.10 -3.43 -16.39
C ILE A 66 -3.68 -4.89 -16.30
N ALA A 67 -3.72 -5.58 -17.43
CA ALA A 67 -3.19 -6.92 -17.56
C ALA A 67 -1.66 -6.91 -17.76
N ASP A 68 -0.96 -7.85 -17.13
CA ASP A 68 0.50 -8.06 -17.29
C ASP A 68 0.89 -8.70 -18.65
N LYS A 69 0.10 -8.47 -19.70
CA LYS A 69 0.32 -8.98 -21.06
C LYS A 69 0.85 -7.86 -21.97
N PRO A 70 1.68 -8.16 -22.98
CA PRO A 70 2.15 -7.15 -23.92
C PRO A 70 0.97 -6.59 -24.73
N ASP A 71 1.04 -5.31 -25.08
CA ASP A 71 -0.06 -4.60 -25.76
C ASP A 71 -0.51 -5.26 -27.07
N LYS A 72 0.40 -5.99 -27.74
CA LYS A 72 0.10 -6.74 -28.98
C LYS A 72 -0.88 -7.92 -28.78
N GLU A 73 -1.02 -8.38 -27.54
CA GLU A 73 -1.91 -9.49 -27.16
C GLU A 73 -3.19 -9.00 -26.48
N LYS A 74 -3.30 -7.70 -26.18
CA LYS A 74 -4.51 -7.10 -25.60
C LYS A 74 -5.57 -6.91 -26.69
N THR A 75 -6.82 -7.18 -26.34
CA THR A 75 -7.96 -6.83 -27.17
C THR A 75 -8.14 -5.31 -27.22
N GLN A 76 -8.82 -4.82 -28.25
CA GLN A 76 -9.12 -3.39 -28.39
C GLN A 76 -9.88 -2.84 -27.17
N ASP A 77 -10.82 -3.62 -26.63
CA ASP A 77 -11.60 -3.24 -25.45
C ASP A 77 -10.74 -3.16 -24.18
N GLU A 78 -9.80 -4.09 -23.98
CA GLU A 78 -8.86 -4.04 -22.85
C GLU A 78 -7.97 -2.79 -22.91
N LEU A 79 -7.48 -2.43 -24.10
CA LEU A 79 -6.71 -1.19 -24.30
C LEU A 79 -7.54 0.06 -23.99
N LEU A 80 -8.81 0.10 -24.38
CA LEU A 80 -9.72 1.22 -24.07
C LEU A 80 -9.97 1.34 -22.56
N GLN A 81 -10.15 0.21 -21.87
CA GLN A 81 -10.32 0.18 -20.42
C GLN A 81 -9.07 0.69 -19.69
N GLU A 82 -7.88 0.24 -20.10
CA GLU A 82 -6.61 0.70 -19.55
C GLU A 82 -6.40 2.20 -19.76
N VAL A 83 -6.62 2.71 -20.97
CA VAL A 83 -6.53 4.14 -21.29
C VAL A 83 -7.54 4.96 -20.48
N GLY A 84 -8.78 4.47 -20.35
CA GLY A 84 -9.81 5.12 -19.55
C GLY A 84 -9.42 5.25 -18.08
N TYR A 85 -8.91 4.16 -17.50
CA TYR A 85 -8.40 4.15 -16.13
C TYR A 85 -7.22 5.12 -15.96
N LEU A 86 -6.21 5.04 -16.83
CA LEU A 86 -5.03 5.89 -16.73
C LEU A 86 -5.36 7.37 -16.84
N ARG A 87 -6.34 7.73 -17.69
CA ARG A 87 -6.86 9.11 -17.78
C ARG A 87 -7.54 9.56 -16.49
N ALA A 88 -8.34 8.69 -15.88
CA ALA A 88 -9.00 8.99 -14.61
C ALA A 88 -7.98 9.18 -13.46
N GLU A 89 -6.97 8.30 -13.38
CA GLU A 89 -5.90 8.40 -12.40
C GLU A 89 -5.10 9.71 -12.55
N VAL A 90 -4.70 10.06 -13.78
CA VAL A 90 -4.02 11.33 -14.05
C VAL A 90 -4.88 12.55 -13.67
N ALA A 91 -6.19 12.51 -13.96
CA ALA A 91 -7.10 13.59 -13.59
C ALA A 91 -7.22 13.73 -12.06
N TYR A 92 -7.28 12.60 -11.34
CA TYR A 92 -7.32 12.57 -9.89
C TYR A 92 -6.04 13.14 -9.27
N LEU A 93 -4.87 12.72 -9.76
CA LEU A 93 -3.58 13.22 -9.28
C LEU A 93 -3.44 14.73 -9.50
N LYS A 94 -3.82 15.24 -10.69
CA LYS A 94 -3.84 16.69 -10.96
C LYS A 94 -4.78 17.45 -10.02
N LYS A 95 -5.93 16.87 -9.68
CA LYS A 95 -6.86 17.45 -8.71
C LYS A 95 -6.24 17.50 -7.31
N LEU A 96 -5.52 16.46 -6.90
CA LEU A 96 -4.78 16.46 -5.62
C LEU A 96 -3.67 17.52 -5.62
N GLU A 97 -2.88 17.63 -6.68
CA GLU A 97 -1.84 18.65 -6.82
C GLU A 97 -2.43 20.07 -6.72
N ALA A 98 -3.59 20.31 -7.33
CA ALA A 98 -4.28 21.60 -7.26
C ALA A 98 -4.78 21.94 -5.84
N LEU A 99 -5.06 20.94 -4.99
CA LEU A 99 -5.46 21.13 -3.59
C LEU A 99 -4.28 21.46 -2.67
N PHE A 100 -3.06 21.12 -3.07
CA PHE A 100 -1.83 21.41 -2.32
C PHE A 100 -0.89 22.27 -3.17
N PRO A 101 -1.20 23.56 -3.40
CA PRO A 101 -0.30 24.46 -4.12
C PRO A 101 1.03 24.57 -3.35
N GLN A 102 2.06 23.88 -3.83
CA GLN A 102 3.42 24.12 -3.39
C GLN A 102 3.78 25.57 -3.72
N LYS A 103 4.15 26.31 -2.66
CA LYS A 103 4.59 27.70 -2.72
C LYS A 103 5.91 27.82 -3.51
N THR A 104 5.85 27.89 -4.84
CA THR A 104 6.94 28.43 -5.64
C THR A 104 6.40 29.26 -6.80
N ALA A 105 6.02 30.50 -6.50
CA ALA A 105 5.94 31.56 -7.50
C ALA A 105 6.59 32.82 -6.92
N THR A 106 7.88 33.00 -7.18
CA THR A 106 8.53 34.30 -7.04
C THR A 106 7.95 35.24 -8.11
N PRO A 107 7.62 36.49 -7.76
CA PRO A 107 6.91 37.38 -8.66
C PRO A 107 7.83 37.86 -9.79
N LYS A 108 7.38 37.69 -11.04
CA LYS A 108 7.90 38.41 -12.21
C LYS A 108 7.85 39.93 -11.92
N LYS A 109 8.98 40.52 -11.53
CA LYS A 109 9.15 41.96 -11.51
C LYS A 109 9.09 42.48 -12.95
N ARG A 110 7.95 43.09 -13.28
CA ARG A 110 7.83 44.07 -14.36
C ARG A 110 8.91 45.14 -14.13
N LYS A 111 9.85 45.30 -15.07
CA LYS A 111 10.65 46.53 -15.12
C LYS A 111 10.03 47.44 -16.17
N SER A 112 9.62 48.59 -15.67
CA SER A 112 9.05 49.74 -16.37
C SER A 112 10.01 50.26 -17.43
N SER A 113 9.46 50.54 -18.62
CA SER A 113 9.99 51.53 -19.54
C SER A 113 10.05 52.89 -18.84
N LYS A 114 11.18 53.59 -18.96
CA LYS A 114 11.32 54.98 -18.52
C LYS A 114 12.29 55.70 -19.46
N HIS A 115 11.73 56.73 -20.10
CA HIS A 115 12.29 57.89 -20.80
C HIS A 115 13.55 57.72 -21.64
#